data_AF-A0AAV5A6Q9-F1
#
_entry.id   AF-A0AAV5A6Q9-F1
#
_cell.length_a   1.000
_cell.length_b   1.000
_cell.length_c   1.000
_cell.angle_alpha   90.00
_cell.angle_beta   90.00
_cell.angle_gamma   90.00
#
_symmetry.space_group_name_H-M   'P 1'
#
loop_
_entity.id
_entity.type
_entity.pdbx_description
1 polymer ?
#
loop_
_entity_poly.entity_id
_entity_poly.type
_entity_poly.pdbx_seq_one_letter_code
_entity_poly.pdbx_strand_id
1 'polypeptide(L)'
;MDPFEGSINTKINILYMLDSLCEASLASGKQMNPSNNLYVNYVAKDLQKIIDLVVPDGRTGLLNLMSTTQVLESWRKKRIIDPSVVNEVLASLNDRKVRIHDLPIANEHFPIQEAQKRIEEDRERHKRLRERRWVQPAMNAFPLRLASFYPLTTPVSTSTGIDEEMSNNLGKENNNQSSIDVEFENAWETTSNWNEDDDEAVQEENALCFSESTSIANASLIGGNSNQHELMET
;
A
#
# COMPACT_ATOMS: atom_id res chain seq x y z
N MET A 1 39.37 -16.79 -9.04
CA MET A 1 39.08 -15.94 -7.86
C MET A 1 37.76 -15.29 -8.17
N ASP A 2 36.66 -15.96 -7.83
CA ASP A 2 35.32 -15.48 -8.16
C ASP A 2 34.98 -14.26 -7.29
N PRO A 3 34.69 -13.06 -7.85
CA PRO A 3 34.86 -11.83 -7.09
C PRO A 3 33.68 -11.44 -6.17
N PHE A 4 32.68 -12.31 -5.99
CA PHE A 4 31.46 -11.95 -5.24
C PHE A 4 30.95 -13.12 -4.40
N GLU A 5 31.66 -13.37 -3.31
CA GLU A 5 31.39 -14.41 -2.31
C GLU A 5 30.25 -14.01 -1.35
N GLY A 6 29.11 -13.57 -1.90
CA GLY A 6 27.89 -13.32 -1.14
C GLY A 6 26.90 -14.47 -1.30
N SER A 7 26.23 -14.90 -0.22
CA SER A 7 25.18 -15.92 -0.31
C SER A 7 24.05 -15.45 -1.23
N ILE A 8 23.32 -16.39 -1.85
CA ILE A 8 22.17 -16.09 -2.72
C ILE A 8 21.13 -15.20 -2.03
N ASN A 9 21.04 -15.31 -0.70
CA ASN A 9 20.17 -14.52 0.14
C ASN A 9 20.69 -13.08 0.33
N THR A 10 21.99 -12.89 0.56
CA THR A 10 22.60 -11.56 0.59
C THR A 10 22.39 -10.81 -0.73
N LYS A 11 22.47 -11.51 -1.87
CA LYS A 11 22.28 -10.89 -3.19
C LYS A 11 20.87 -10.34 -3.39
N ILE A 12 19.82 -11.08 -2.99
CA ILE A 12 18.46 -10.54 -3.07
C ILE A 12 18.22 -9.38 -2.09
N ASN A 13 18.85 -9.44 -0.90
CA ASN A 13 18.79 -8.34 0.07
C ASN A 13 19.42 -7.06 -0.49
N ILE A 14 20.53 -7.17 -1.22
CA ILE A 14 21.13 -6.04 -1.94
C ILE A 14 20.16 -5.49 -3.00
N LEU A 15 19.45 -6.35 -3.74
CA LEU A 15 18.45 -5.88 -4.70
C LEU A 15 17.33 -5.09 -4.02
N TYR A 16 16.82 -5.54 -2.88
CA TYR A 16 15.82 -4.80 -2.10
C TYR A 16 16.35 -3.47 -1.55
N MET A 17 17.62 -3.43 -1.16
CA MET A 17 18.30 -2.19 -0.78
C MET A 17 18.38 -1.23 -1.97
N LEU A 18 18.73 -1.72 -3.16
CA LEU A 18 18.78 -0.89 -4.38
C LEU A 18 17.39 -0.37 -4.78
N ASP A 19 16.33 -1.17 -4.62
CA ASP A 19 14.94 -0.76 -4.80
C ASP A 19 14.61 0.42 -3.88
N SER A 20 14.85 0.27 -2.58
CA SER A 20 14.63 1.32 -1.59
C SER A 20 15.48 2.58 -1.85
N LEU A 21 16.74 2.40 -2.27
CA LEU A 21 17.65 3.51 -2.58
C LEU A 21 17.18 4.31 -3.80
N CYS A 22 16.73 3.64 -4.85
CA CYS A 22 16.20 4.29 -6.05
C CYS A 22 14.90 5.05 -5.73
N GLU A 23 14.01 4.46 -4.94
CA GLU A 23 12.78 5.14 -4.49
C GLU A 23 13.09 6.39 -3.65
N ALA A 24 14.00 6.28 -2.69
CA ALA A 24 14.41 7.41 -1.84
C ALA A 24 15.12 8.51 -2.63
N SER A 25 15.98 8.14 -3.59
CA SER A 25 16.69 9.07 -4.48
C SER A 25 15.71 9.89 -5.32
N LEU A 26 14.68 9.26 -5.89
CA LEU A 26 13.63 9.94 -6.66
C LEU A 26 12.71 10.79 -5.78
N ALA A 27 12.38 10.33 -4.57
CA ALA A 27 11.55 11.08 -3.62
C ALA A 27 12.25 12.36 -3.12
N SER A 28 13.57 12.30 -2.91
CA SER A 28 14.41 13.44 -2.48
C SER A 28 14.69 14.45 -3.61
N GLY A 29 14.62 14.01 -4.88
CA GLY A 29 14.95 14.81 -6.07
C GLY A 29 14.08 16.04 -6.35
N LYS A 30 13.02 16.30 -5.57
CA LYS A 30 12.17 17.51 -5.71
C LYS A 30 12.83 18.79 -5.19
N GLN A 31 13.93 18.68 -4.45
CA GLN A 31 14.66 19.82 -3.90
C GLN A 31 16.12 19.77 -4.41
N MET A 32 16.43 20.57 -5.43
CA MET A 32 17.73 21.24 -5.61
C MET A 32 18.89 20.63 -6.44
N ASN A 33 18.83 19.47 -7.15
CA ASN A 33 19.89 19.16 -8.14
C ASN A 33 19.55 18.03 -9.16
N PRO A 34 19.80 18.18 -10.47
CA PRO A 34 19.65 17.11 -11.47
C PRO A 34 20.62 15.93 -11.28
N SER A 35 21.65 16.09 -10.44
CA SER A 35 22.58 15.03 -10.01
C SER A 35 22.01 14.08 -8.93
N ASN A 36 20.79 14.28 -8.45
CA ASN A 36 20.21 13.40 -7.42
C ASN A 36 19.81 12.00 -7.94
N ASN A 37 19.76 11.80 -9.26
CA ASN A 37 19.40 10.52 -9.89
C ASN A 37 20.62 9.64 -10.25
N LEU A 38 21.81 9.94 -9.70
CA LEU A 38 23.03 9.20 -10.00
C LEU A 38 22.90 7.69 -9.71
N TYR A 39 22.30 7.33 -8.57
CA TYR A 39 22.10 5.92 -8.20
C TYR A 39 21.20 5.18 -9.20
N VAL A 40 20.10 5.82 -9.62
CA VAL A 40 19.19 5.27 -10.64
C VAL A 40 19.94 5.07 -11.96
N ASN A 41 20.74 6.04 -12.37
CA ASN A 41 21.54 5.94 -13.61
C ASN A 41 22.58 4.81 -13.55
N TYR A 42 23.26 4.62 -12.40
CA TYR A 42 24.21 3.53 -12.23
C TYR A 42 23.51 2.16 -12.24
N VAL A 43 22.39 2.03 -11.54
CA VAL A 43 21.59 0.79 -11.53
C VAL A 43 21.05 0.48 -12.92
N ALA A 44 20.53 1.48 -13.64
CA ALA A 44 20.03 1.29 -15.00
C ALA A 44 21.12 0.82 -15.97
N LYS A 45 22.32 1.41 -15.89
CA LYS A 45 23.46 1.05 -16.74
C LYS A 45 23.91 -0.39 -16.54
N ASP A 46 23.96 -0.85 -15.29
CA ASP A 46 24.47 -2.18 -14.93
C ASP A 46 23.36 -3.18 -14.59
N LEU A 47 22.09 -2.88 -14.94
CA LEU A 47 20.91 -3.64 -14.54
C LEU A 47 21.05 -5.13 -14.88
N GLN A 48 21.40 -5.45 -16.12
CA GLN A 48 21.55 -6.83 -16.57
C GLN A 48 22.58 -7.58 -15.72
N LYS A 49 23.73 -6.96 -15.43
CA LYS A 49 24.80 -7.57 -14.62
C LYS A 49 24.36 -7.79 -13.18
N ILE A 50 23.66 -6.82 -12.59
CA ILE A 50 23.11 -6.95 -11.22
C ILE A 50 22.17 -8.15 -11.16
N ILE A 51 21.28 -8.29 -12.15
CA ILE A 51 20.30 -9.37 -12.19
C ILE A 51 20.95 -10.72 -12.44
N ASP A 52 22.00 -10.80 -13.26
CA ASP A 52 22.77 -12.04 -13.45
C ASP A 52 23.50 -12.48 -12.18
N LEU A 53 23.91 -11.53 -11.32
CA LEU A 53 24.47 -11.87 -10.01
C LEU A 53 23.40 -12.35 -9.03
N VAL A 54 22.25 -11.68 -8.98
CA VAL A 54 21.14 -11.99 -8.04
C VAL A 54 20.41 -13.27 -8.41
N VAL A 55 20.23 -13.51 -9.71
CA VAL A 55 19.58 -14.68 -10.29
C VAL A 55 20.60 -15.38 -11.20
N PRO A 56 21.59 -16.07 -10.61
CA PRO A 56 22.58 -16.82 -11.38
C PRO A 56 21.90 -17.93 -12.19
N ASP A 57 22.60 -18.39 -13.24
CA ASP A 57 22.17 -19.55 -14.00
C ASP A 57 22.19 -20.80 -13.11
N GLY A 58 21.07 -21.53 -13.08
CA GLY A 58 20.91 -22.74 -12.28
C GLY A 58 19.72 -22.69 -11.32
N ARG A 59 19.55 -23.77 -10.55
CA ARG A 59 18.37 -23.95 -9.68
C ARG A 59 18.37 -23.02 -8.46
N THR A 60 19.54 -22.62 -7.97
CA THR A 60 19.69 -21.69 -6.83
C THR A 60 19.17 -20.29 -7.15
N GLY A 61 19.32 -19.83 -8.40
CA GLY A 61 18.76 -18.56 -8.86
C GLY A 61 17.23 -18.52 -8.86
N LEU A 62 16.56 -19.68 -9.03
CA LEU A 62 15.09 -19.75 -8.99
C LEU A 62 14.50 -19.25 -7.69
N LEU A 63 15.22 -19.41 -6.57
CA LEU A 63 14.79 -18.92 -5.25
C LEU A 63 14.56 -17.41 -5.26
N ASN A 64 15.32 -16.67 -6.07
CA ASN A 64 15.23 -15.22 -6.19
C ASN A 64 14.38 -14.78 -7.40
N LEU A 65 14.11 -15.66 -8.37
CA LEU A 65 13.51 -15.30 -9.65
C LEU A 65 12.17 -14.57 -9.50
N MET A 66 11.26 -15.09 -8.67
CA MET A 66 9.94 -14.48 -8.47
C MET A 66 10.07 -13.09 -7.81
N SER A 67 10.84 -13.00 -6.74
CA SER A 67 11.10 -11.75 -6.03
C SER A 67 11.74 -10.69 -6.92
N THR A 68 12.75 -11.08 -7.70
CA THR A 68 13.42 -10.19 -8.66
C THR A 68 12.45 -9.73 -9.75
N THR A 69 11.61 -10.62 -10.27
CA THR A 69 10.58 -10.28 -11.26
C THR A 69 9.61 -9.23 -10.70
N GLN A 70 9.14 -9.40 -9.45
CA GLN A 70 8.25 -8.44 -8.79
C GLN A 70 8.90 -7.05 -8.63
N VAL A 71 10.18 -6.99 -8.23
CA VAL A 71 10.92 -5.73 -8.12
C VAL A 71 11.02 -5.03 -9.48
N LEU A 72 11.39 -5.77 -10.53
CA LEU A 72 11.48 -5.22 -11.90
C LEU A 72 10.11 -4.75 -12.41
N GLU A 73 9.04 -5.49 -12.15
CA GLU A 73 7.68 -5.04 -12.48
C GLU A 73 7.28 -3.76 -11.73
N SER A 74 7.65 -3.65 -10.45
CA SER A 74 7.47 -2.44 -9.65
C SER A 74 8.22 -1.26 -10.28
N TRP A 75 9.49 -1.43 -10.65
CA TRP A 75 10.30 -0.40 -11.31
C TRP A 75 9.71 0.03 -12.64
N ARG A 76 9.20 -0.92 -13.43
CA ARG A 76 8.51 -0.66 -14.70
C ARG A 76 7.22 0.14 -14.52
N LYS A 77 6.39 -0.24 -13.54
CA LYS A 77 5.11 0.43 -13.23
C LYS A 77 5.33 1.84 -12.69
N LYS A 78 6.30 2.00 -11.78
CA LYS A 78 6.66 3.29 -11.16
C LYS A 78 7.55 4.17 -12.03
N ARG A 79 7.97 3.68 -13.21
CA ARG A 79 8.89 4.37 -14.13
C ARG A 79 10.21 4.80 -13.43
N ILE A 80 10.72 3.97 -12.53
CA ILE A 80 12.00 4.23 -11.84
C ILE A 80 13.15 4.12 -12.83
N ILE A 81 13.11 3.11 -13.70
CA ILE A 81 14.04 2.90 -14.82
C ILE A 81 13.23 2.90 -16.11
N ASP A 82 13.88 3.23 -17.23
CA ASP A 82 13.26 3.14 -18.56
C ASP A 82 12.58 1.77 -18.75
N PRO A 83 11.27 1.75 -19.05
CA PRO A 83 10.52 0.53 -19.28
C PRO A 83 11.12 -0.38 -20.35
N SER A 84 11.76 0.19 -21.38
CA SER A 84 12.40 -0.59 -22.45
C SER A 84 13.51 -1.46 -21.90
N VAL A 85 14.39 -0.87 -21.08
CA VAL A 85 15.53 -1.56 -20.45
C VAL A 85 15.02 -2.64 -19.50
N VAL A 86 14.00 -2.34 -18.69
CA VAL A 86 13.42 -3.32 -17.77
C VAL A 86 12.77 -4.49 -18.50
N ASN A 87 12.07 -4.23 -19.61
CA ASN A 87 11.42 -5.27 -20.40
C ASN A 87 12.43 -6.22 -21.05
N GLU A 88 13.57 -5.71 -21.52
CA GLU A 88 14.65 -6.54 -22.08
C GLU A 88 15.20 -7.52 -21.03
N VAL A 89 15.45 -7.03 -19.81
CA VAL A 89 15.94 -7.86 -18.70
C VAL A 89 14.88 -8.87 -18.24
N LEU A 90 13.60 -8.46 -18.19
CA LEU A 90 12.48 -9.36 -17.89
C LEU A 90 12.34 -10.49 -18.93
N ALA A 91 12.53 -10.18 -20.22
CA ALA A 91 12.51 -11.19 -21.28
C ALA A 91 13.63 -12.21 -21.09
N SER A 92 14.86 -11.76 -20.82
CA SER A 92 16.00 -12.64 -20.51
C SER A 92 15.74 -13.55 -19.29
N LEU A 93 15.14 -13.01 -18.23
CA LEU A 93 14.76 -13.78 -17.05
C LEU A 93 13.68 -14.83 -17.34
N ASN A 94 12.70 -14.50 -18.20
CA ASN A 94 11.65 -15.44 -18.58
C ASN A 94 12.23 -16.59 -19.43
N ASP A 95 13.12 -16.29 -20.36
CA ASP A 95 13.82 -17.31 -21.14
C ASP A 95 14.67 -18.20 -20.23
N ARG A 96 15.34 -17.62 -19.23
CA ARG A 96 16.09 -18.36 -18.20
C ARG A 96 15.18 -19.29 -17.39
N LYS A 97 13.98 -18.83 -17.00
CA LYS A 97 12.98 -19.65 -16.29
C LYS A 97 12.61 -20.90 -17.09
N VAL A 98 12.35 -20.74 -18.39
CA VAL A 98 12.01 -21.85 -19.29
C VAL A 98 13.16 -22.86 -19.37
N ARG A 99 14.40 -22.38 -19.60
CA ARG A 99 15.58 -23.25 -19.68
C ARG A 99 15.81 -24.09 -18.42
N ILE A 100 15.58 -23.52 -17.23
CA ILE A 100 15.84 -24.23 -15.97
C ILE A 100 14.75 -25.27 -15.66
N HIS A 101 13.52 -25.06 -16.13
CA HIS A 101 12.45 -26.04 -15.96
C HIS A 101 12.80 -27.39 -16.61
N ASP A 102 13.58 -27.36 -17.68
CA ASP A 102 13.99 -28.56 -18.43
C ASP A 102 15.25 -29.24 -17.87
N LEU A 103 15.90 -28.67 -16.85
CA LEU A 103 17.08 -29.26 -16.23
C LEU A 103 16.71 -30.37 -15.23
N PRO A 104 17.49 -31.48 -15.18
CA PRO A 104 17.27 -32.54 -14.21
C PRO A 104 17.41 -31.99 -12.78
N ILE A 105 16.54 -32.47 -11.87
CA ILE A 105 16.54 -32.05 -10.47
C ILE A 105 17.81 -32.58 -9.80
N ALA A 106 18.85 -31.76 -9.73
CA ALA A 106 20.01 -32.03 -8.91
C ALA A 106 19.66 -31.77 -7.43
N ASN A 107 20.05 -32.69 -6.55
CA ASN A 107 19.97 -32.53 -5.10
C ASN A 107 21.06 -31.56 -4.61
N GLU A 108 20.98 -30.30 -5.01
CA GLU A 108 21.77 -29.26 -4.37
C GLU A 108 21.28 -29.07 -2.93
N HIS A 109 22.10 -29.49 -1.98
CA HIS A 109 21.80 -29.36 -0.56
C HIS A 109 22.01 -27.92 -0.14
N PHE A 110 20.91 -27.20 0.04
CA PHE A 110 20.91 -25.89 0.66
C PHE A 110 21.01 -26.04 2.18
N PRO A 111 21.96 -25.39 2.87
CA PRO A 111 22.09 -25.50 4.32
C PRO A 111 20.80 -25.09 5.04
N ILE A 112 20.33 -25.91 5.98
CA ILE A 112 19.06 -25.68 6.71
C ILE A 112 19.08 -24.33 7.44
N GLN A 113 20.22 -23.94 8.03
CA GLN A 113 20.35 -22.66 8.72
C GLN A 113 20.14 -21.46 7.79
N GLU A 114 20.65 -21.53 6.55
CA GLU A 114 20.43 -20.48 5.54
C GLU A 114 18.98 -20.48 5.07
N ALA A 115 18.33 -21.66 4.97
CA ALA A 115 16.91 -21.75 4.66
C ALA A 115 16.05 -21.08 5.74
N GLN A 116 16.33 -21.38 7.02
CA GLN A 116 15.63 -20.80 8.16
C GLN A 116 15.81 -19.29 8.22
N LYS A 117 17.05 -18.81 8.03
CA LYS A 117 17.33 -17.38 7.96
C LYS A 117 16.53 -16.70 6.85
N ARG A 118 16.50 -17.31 5.66
CA ARG A 118 15.73 -16.78 4.54
C ARG A 118 14.23 -16.74 4.83
N ILE A 119 13.67 -17.80 5.41
CA ILE A 119 12.26 -17.87 5.80
C ILE A 119 11.94 -16.72 6.77
N GLU A 120 12.77 -16.49 7.77
CA GLU A 120 12.55 -15.43 8.76
C GLU A 120 12.67 -14.03 8.13
N GLU A 121 13.65 -13.82 7.26
CA GLU A 121 13.77 -12.56 6.52
C GLU A 121 12.58 -12.31 5.58
N ASP A 122 12.07 -13.33 4.89
CA ASP A 122 10.87 -13.24 4.07
C ASP A 122 9.64 -12.96 4.92
N ARG A 123 9.52 -13.60 6.09
CA ARG A 123 8.44 -13.35 7.05
C ARG A 123 8.45 -11.88 7.50
N GLU A 124 9.62 -11.37 7.85
CA GLU A 124 9.79 -9.99 8.31
C GLU A 124 9.55 -8.98 7.16
N ARG A 125 9.95 -9.30 5.92
CA ARG A 125 9.60 -8.49 4.73
C ARG A 125 8.10 -8.38 4.52
N HIS A 126 7.39 -9.51 4.55
CA HIS A 126 5.93 -9.52 4.37
C HIS A 126 5.22 -8.78 5.51
N LYS A 127 5.72 -8.92 6.75
CA LYS A 127 5.24 -8.16 7.90
C LYS A 127 5.33 -6.66 7.65
N ARG A 128 6.51 -6.14 7.27
CA ARG A 128 6.69 -4.71 6.94
C ARG A 128 5.81 -4.23 5.78
N LEU A 129 5.63 -5.08 4.76
CA LEU A 129 4.75 -4.74 3.63
C LEU A 129 3.30 -4.57 4.07
N ARG A 130 2.80 -5.45 4.95
CA ARG A 130 1.46 -5.34 5.52
C ARG A 130 1.34 -4.15 6.46
N GLU A 131 2.33 -3.90 7.31
CA GLU A 131 2.36 -2.70 8.17
C GLU A 131 2.28 -1.43 7.33
N ARG A 132 3.06 -1.34 6.24
CA ARG A 132 3.02 -0.18 5.32
C ARG A 132 1.68 -0.02 4.61
N ARG A 133 0.95 -1.11 4.33
CA ARG A 133 -0.36 -1.04 3.64
C ARG A 133 -1.40 -0.26 4.46
N TRP A 134 -1.32 -0.29 5.78
CA TRP A 134 -2.27 0.37 6.67
C TRP A 134 -1.81 1.78 7.08
N VAL A 135 -0.61 2.21 6.68
CA VAL A 135 -0.13 3.58 6.91
C VAL A 135 -0.91 4.52 6.00
N GLN A 136 -1.76 5.35 6.58
CA GLN A 136 -2.38 6.45 5.85
C GLN A 136 -1.30 7.52 5.52
N PRO A 137 -1.31 8.10 4.31
CA PRO A 137 -0.39 9.18 3.96
C PRO A 137 -0.43 10.31 4.99
N ALA A 138 0.73 10.73 5.50
CA ALA A 138 0.81 11.80 6.47
C ALA A 138 0.29 13.10 5.85
N MET A 139 -0.90 13.50 6.30
CA MET A 139 -1.51 14.79 6.06
C MET A 139 -0.50 15.87 6.48
N ASN A 140 -0.17 16.79 5.56
CA ASN A 140 0.51 18.02 5.92
C ASN A 140 -0.20 18.60 7.15
N ALA A 141 0.58 18.93 8.19
CA ALA A 141 0.16 19.23 9.56
C ALA A 141 -0.89 20.36 9.68
N PHE A 142 -2.12 20.10 9.26
CA PHE A 142 -3.29 20.86 9.64
C PHE A 142 -3.84 20.26 10.93
N PRO A 143 -4.27 21.07 11.91
CA PRO A 143 -4.91 20.54 13.10
C PRO A 143 -6.10 19.69 12.66
N LEU A 144 -6.19 18.46 13.18
CA LEU A 144 -7.33 17.54 13.03
C LEU A 144 -8.64 18.32 13.24
N ARG A 145 -9.20 18.83 12.15
CA ARG A 145 -10.53 19.44 12.10
C ARG A 145 -11.47 18.29 11.77
N LEU A 146 -12.47 18.07 12.62
CA LEU A 146 -13.52 17.10 12.36
C LEU A 146 -14.08 17.34 10.95
N ALA A 147 -14.37 16.27 10.20
CA ALA A 147 -14.84 16.34 8.81
C ALA A 147 -16.00 17.33 8.63
N SER A 148 -16.86 17.47 9.65
CA SER A 148 -17.98 18.43 9.70
C SER A 148 -17.60 19.91 9.65
N PHE A 149 -16.33 20.25 9.85
CA PHE A 149 -15.81 21.63 9.76
C PHE A 149 -15.12 21.94 8.44
N TYR A 150 -15.03 20.97 7.51
CA TYR A 150 -14.61 21.30 6.16
C TYR A 150 -15.75 22.05 5.45
N PRO A 151 -15.47 23.23 4.86
CA PRO A 151 -16.48 23.94 4.08
C PRO A 151 -16.90 23.02 2.93
N LEU A 152 -18.21 22.75 2.86
CA LEU A 152 -18.82 22.02 1.76
C LEU A 152 -18.47 22.78 0.47
N THR A 153 -17.53 22.27 -0.32
CA THR A 153 -17.24 22.83 -1.65
C THR A 153 -18.41 22.44 -2.55
N THR A 154 -19.48 23.24 -2.46
CA THR A 154 -20.48 23.23 -3.52
C THR A 154 -19.74 23.64 -4.79
N PRO A 155 -19.82 22.87 -5.90
CA PRO A 155 -19.43 23.41 -7.18
C PRO A 155 -20.40 24.56 -7.47
N VAL A 156 -19.98 25.78 -7.15
CA VAL A 156 -20.67 27.01 -7.54
C VAL A 156 -20.54 27.11 -9.06
N SER A 157 -21.40 26.36 -9.75
CA SER A 157 -21.90 26.71 -11.07
C SER A 157 -23.14 27.58 -10.87
N THR A 158 -23.01 28.68 -10.12
CA THR A 158 -24.02 29.73 -10.14
C THR A 158 -23.55 30.75 -11.16
N SER A 159 -24.09 30.62 -12.36
CA SER A 159 -24.01 31.61 -13.43
C SER A 159 -24.68 32.91 -12.99
N THR A 160 -23.95 33.78 -12.33
CA THR A 160 -24.31 35.20 -12.22
C THR A 160 -23.06 36.00 -12.56
N GLY A 161 -23.05 36.51 -13.78
CA GLY A 161 -21.90 37.17 -14.39
C GLY A 161 -21.45 38.39 -13.62
N ILE A 162 -20.16 38.39 -13.28
CA ILE A 162 -19.39 39.58 -12.97
C ILE A 162 -17.94 39.29 -13.42
N ASP A 163 -17.54 40.01 -14.47
CA ASP A 163 -16.21 40.43 -14.92
C ASP A 163 -15.11 39.38 -15.21
N GLU A 164 -14.76 39.36 -16.50
CA GLU A 164 -13.94 38.39 -17.25
C GLU A 164 -12.44 38.73 -17.27
N GLU A 165 -11.92 39.54 -16.34
CA GLU A 165 -10.51 40.03 -16.38
C GLU A 165 -9.61 39.63 -15.20
N MET A 166 -10.01 38.67 -14.35
CA MET A 166 -9.12 38.08 -13.34
C MET A 166 -8.94 36.55 -13.51
N SER A 167 -9.22 36.02 -14.70
CA SER A 167 -9.24 34.55 -14.96
C SER A 167 -7.90 33.96 -15.43
N ASN A 168 -6.88 34.78 -15.68
CA ASN A 168 -5.62 34.30 -16.30
C ASN A 168 -4.50 33.92 -15.30
N ASN A 169 -4.78 33.83 -14.00
CA ASN A 169 -3.79 33.38 -13.00
C ASN A 169 -4.30 32.35 -11.98
N LEU A 170 -5.46 31.72 -12.21
CA LEU A 170 -5.98 30.65 -11.33
C LEU A 170 -5.79 29.24 -11.90
N GLY A 171 -5.06 29.11 -13.03
CA GLY A 171 -4.83 27.84 -13.73
C GLY A 171 -3.66 27.00 -13.19
N LYS A 172 -3.02 27.41 -12.09
CA LYS A 172 -1.94 26.65 -11.43
C LYS A 172 -2.11 26.87 -9.94
N GLU A 173 -2.67 25.91 -9.21
CA GLU A 173 -2.51 25.66 -7.74
C GLU A 173 -3.67 24.82 -7.14
N ASN A 174 -4.66 24.37 -7.91
CA ASN A 174 -5.70 23.46 -7.38
C ASN A 174 -5.39 21.97 -7.61
N ASN A 175 -4.16 21.54 -7.31
CA ASN A 175 -3.83 20.12 -7.07
C ASN A 175 -3.85 19.78 -5.57
N ASN A 176 -4.44 20.64 -4.74
CA ASN A 176 -4.70 20.33 -3.34
C ASN A 176 -6.01 19.52 -3.24
N GLN A 177 -6.04 18.32 -3.86
CA GLN A 177 -6.99 17.29 -3.45
C GLN A 177 -6.79 17.14 -1.94
N SER A 178 -7.81 17.44 -1.13
CA SER A 178 -7.61 17.46 0.30
C SER A 178 -7.26 16.05 0.76
N SER A 179 -6.45 15.93 1.83
CA SER A 179 -6.07 14.60 2.35
C SER A 179 -7.29 13.76 2.71
N ILE A 180 -8.41 14.40 3.06
CA ILE A 180 -9.67 13.74 3.38
C ILE A 180 -10.41 13.26 2.12
N ASP A 181 -10.32 13.98 1.00
CA ASP A 181 -10.87 13.51 -0.27
C ASP A 181 -10.13 12.26 -0.77
N VAL A 182 -8.80 12.21 -0.58
CA VAL A 182 -7.99 11.03 -0.94
C VAL A 182 -8.31 9.84 -0.03
N GLU A 183 -8.52 10.06 1.27
CA GLU A 183 -8.95 9.01 2.21
C GLU A 183 -10.33 8.48 1.85
N PHE A 184 -11.29 9.38 1.61
CA PHE A 184 -12.65 9.01 1.23
C PHE A 184 -12.68 8.22 -0.07
N GLU A 185 -11.98 8.68 -1.12
CA GLU A 185 -11.95 7.97 -2.40
C GLU A 185 -11.35 6.56 -2.25
N ASN A 186 -10.27 6.42 -1.47
CA ASN A 186 -9.68 5.11 -1.21
C ASN A 186 -10.63 4.18 -0.42
N ALA A 187 -11.30 4.72 0.61
CA ALA A 187 -12.28 3.96 1.40
C ALA A 187 -13.47 3.54 0.52
N TRP A 188 -13.92 4.43 -0.35
CA TRP A 188 -15.02 4.19 -1.29
C TRP A 188 -14.67 3.12 -2.33
N GLU A 189 -13.50 3.20 -2.96
CA GLU A 189 -13.01 2.19 -3.92
C GLU A 189 -12.83 0.80 -3.29
N THR A 190 -12.58 0.74 -1.98
CA THR A 190 -12.35 -0.51 -1.24
C THR A 190 -13.55 -0.97 -0.43
N THR A 191 -14.67 -0.24 -0.47
CA THR A 191 -15.90 -0.63 0.22
C THR A 191 -16.43 -1.92 -0.41
N SER A 192 -16.46 -3.00 0.36
CA SER A 192 -17.11 -4.24 -0.02
C SER A 192 -18.61 -4.17 0.25
N ASN A 193 -19.38 -5.03 -0.42
CA ASN A 193 -20.79 -5.20 -0.08
C ASN A 193 -20.94 -5.74 1.35
N TRP A 194 -22.02 -5.32 2.00
CA TRP A 194 -22.45 -5.84 3.29
C TRP A 194 -22.60 -7.37 3.26
N ASN A 195 -22.07 -8.06 4.26
CA ASN A 195 -22.06 -9.52 4.35
C ASN A 195 -22.49 -10.03 5.75
N GLU A 196 -22.41 -11.35 5.95
CA GLU A 196 -22.80 -12.01 7.20
C GLU A 196 -21.92 -11.58 8.40
N ASP A 197 -20.61 -11.35 8.18
CA ASP A 197 -19.70 -10.87 9.22
C ASP A 197 -20.11 -9.46 9.70
N ASP A 198 -20.65 -8.62 8.81
CA ASP A 198 -21.15 -7.29 9.16
C ASP A 198 -22.44 -7.37 10.02
N ASP A 199 -23.36 -8.29 9.68
CA ASP A 199 -24.57 -8.55 10.49
C ASP A 199 -24.21 -9.06 11.90
N GLU A 200 -23.23 -9.97 11.99
CA GLU A 200 -22.72 -10.49 13.27
C GLU A 200 -22.07 -9.37 14.09
N ALA A 201 -21.24 -8.53 13.48
CA ALA A 201 -20.58 -7.40 14.14
C ALA A 201 -21.59 -6.38 14.68
N VAL A 202 -22.64 -6.04 13.92
CA VAL A 202 -23.70 -5.14 14.37
C VAL A 202 -24.51 -5.75 15.52
N GLN A 203 -24.78 -7.05 15.46
CA GLN A 203 -25.49 -7.74 16.54
C GLN A 203 -24.65 -7.77 17.82
N GLU A 204 -23.35 -8.02 17.72
CA GLU A 204 -22.41 -7.99 18.85
C GLU A 204 -22.33 -6.60 19.48
N GLU A 205 -22.16 -5.54 18.67
CA GLU A 205 -22.16 -4.16 19.18
C GLU A 205 -23.48 -3.79 19.87
N ASN A 206 -24.62 -4.13 19.26
CA ASN A 206 -25.93 -3.85 19.85
C ASN A 206 -26.11 -4.55 21.19
N ALA A 207 -25.65 -5.80 21.33
CA ALA A 207 -25.72 -6.53 22.59
C ALA A 207 -24.86 -5.89 23.69
N LEU A 208 -23.70 -5.32 23.33
CA LEU A 208 -22.82 -4.60 24.26
C LEU A 208 -23.42 -3.25 24.68
N CYS A 209 -23.94 -2.46 23.73
CA CYS A 209 -24.50 -1.15 24.01
C CYS A 209 -25.87 -1.22 24.71
N PHE A 210 -26.68 -2.23 24.40
CA PHE A 210 -28.04 -2.39 24.89
C PHE A 210 -28.27 -3.77 25.52
N SER A 211 -27.37 -4.19 26.43
CA SER A 211 -27.59 -5.43 27.20
C SER A 211 -28.94 -5.38 27.93
N GLU A 212 -29.59 -6.54 28.11
CA GLU A 212 -30.89 -6.66 28.81
C GLU A 212 -30.91 -6.02 30.20
N SER A 213 -29.74 -5.81 30.82
CA SER A 213 -29.55 -5.04 32.05
C SER A 213 -30.05 -3.60 31.97
N THR A 214 -29.94 -2.95 30.80
CA THR A 214 -30.38 -1.57 30.56
C THR A 214 -31.89 -1.48 30.29
N SER A 215 -32.48 -2.52 29.69
CA SER A 215 -33.92 -2.61 29.46
C SER A 215 -34.72 -2.69 30.77
N ILE A 216 -34.19 -3.35 31.80
CA ILE A 216 -34.85 -3.46 33.12
C ILE A 216 -34.82 -2.12 33.89
N ALA A 217 -33.78 -1.31 33.71
CA ALA A 217 -33.67 0.02 34.33
C ALA A 217 -34.65 1.03 33.71
N ASN A 218 -34.88 0.98 32.39
CA ASN A 218 -35.82 1.88 31.71
C ASN A 218 -37.29 1.44 31.85
N ALA A 219 -37.57 0.13 31.96
CA ALA A 219 -38.93 -0.36 32.23
C ALA A 219 -39.45 0.01 33.63
N SER A 220 -38.56 0.17 34.62
CA SER A 220 -38.94 0.56 35.99
C SER A 220 -39.23 2.06 36.14
N LEU A 221 -38.82 2.91 35.19
CA LEU A 221 -39.07 4.36 35.22
C LEU A 221 -40.41 4.79 34.60
N ILE A 222 -41.08 3.92 33.84
CA ILE A 222 -42.35 4.23 33.16
C ILE A 222 -43.57 3.61 33.88
N GLY A 223 -43.35 2.70 34.85
CA GLY A 223 -44.41 2.02 35.60
C GLY A 223 -45.00 2.78 36.79
N GLY A 224 -45.02 4.12 36.75
CA GLY A 224 -45.44 4.96 37.87
C GLY A 224 -46.69 5.78 37.56
N ASN A 225 -47.84 5.29 38.05
CA ASN A 225 -49.01 6.06 38.43
C ASN A 225 -50.03 6.44 37.33
N SER A 226 -51.06 5.60 37.15
CA SER A 226 -52.41 6.03 36.73
C SER A 226 -53.43 4.93 37.05
N ASN A 227 -53.91 4.91 38.29
CA ASN A 227 -55.12 4.22 38.67
C ASN A 227 -55.80 5.07 39.74
N GLN A 228 -56.62 6.06 39.36
CA GLN A 228 -57.83 6.55 40.05
C GLN A 228 -58.65 7.44 39.09
N HIS A 229 -59.99 7.42 39.27
CA HIS A 229 -61.08 8.03 38.49
C HIS A 229 -61.51 7.25 37.23
N GLU A 230 -62.77 6.81 37.04
CA GLU A 230 -64.02 7.11 37.74
C GLU A 230 -65.07 6.05 37.38
N LEU A 231 -65.92 5.73 38.37
CA LEU A 231 -67.09 4.86 38.29
C LEU A 231 -68.25 5.54 37.55
N MET A 232 -69.07 4.70 36.88
CA MET A 232 -70.53 4.79 36.71
C MET A 232 -71.18 6.16 36.46
N GLU A 233 -71.85 6.28 35.31
CA GLU A 233 -73.32 6.18 35.27
C GLU A 233 -73.82 6.11 33.82
N THR A 234 -74.67 5.12 33.56
CA THR A 234 -76.03 5.39 33.06
C THR A 234 -76.87 5.89 34.21
#